data_AF-A0A1A8EPE1-F1
#
_entry.id   AF-A0A1A8EPE1-F1
#
_cell.length_a   1.000
_cell.length_b   1.000
_cell.length_c   1.000
_cell.angle_alpha   90.00
_cell.angle_beta   90.00
_cell.angle_gamma   90.00
#
_symmetry.space_group_name_H-M   'P 1'
#
loop_
_entity.id
_entity.type
_entity.pdbx_description
1 polymer ?
#
loop_
_entity_poly.entity_id
_entity_poly.type
_entity_poly.pdbx_seq_one_letter_code
_entity_poly.pdbx_strand_id
1 'polypeptide(L)'
;EAYPSCTVTDIRFCFDVHKLMKLDLERRKAMKGRLYFTTKAQKEGKVMIMTHPCAQIFCCDICGFEKVDAEQYYSELEEKRTDEFNAEKNRITMKRLGIAFVTFRDERMTAVIVKDYSRVHCRRRPQQSSVTTVVQSHKWGVSYAPAPSDIIWENLSVCGSRWWLRCVLLNILLFLLLFFFTTPAIIVNTMDKFNVTRPVESLRSPVITQFLPTLLLWMFSVLLPFIVYYSAFFESHWTRYSP
;
A
#
# COMPACT_ATOMS: atom_id res chain seq x y z
N GLU A 1 28.37 22.83 -6.32
CA GLU A 1 29.49 23.09 -5.38
C GLU A 1 30.28 21.82 -5.08
N ALA A 2 29.69 20.78 -4.47
CA ALA A 2 30.40 19.53 -4.18
C ALA A 2 31.00 18.83 -5.42
N TYR A 3 30.34 18.95 -6.58
CA TYR A 3 30.81 18.40 -7.86
C TYR A 3 30.84 19.51 -8.92
N PRO A 4 31.92 20.30 -9.03
CA PRO A 4 31.98 21.45 -9.94
C PRO A 4 31.98 21.04 -11.43
N SER A 5 32.41 19.82 -11.75
CA SER A 5 32.40 19.27 -13.11
C SER A 5 31.05 18.70 -13.55
N CYS A 6 30.09 18.56 -12.65
CA CYS A 6 28.78 17.99 -12.95
C CYS A 6 27.75 19.09 -13.17
N THR A 7 27.11 19.11 -14.34
CA THR A 7 26.03 20.06 -14.63
C THR A 7 24.67 19.41 -14.44
N VAL A 8 23.86 19.98 -13.56
CA VAL A 8 22.47 19.57 -13.32
C VAL A 8 21.57 20.26 -14.35
N THR A 9 20.68 19.51 -15.00
CA THR A 9 19.73 20.02 -16.00
C THR A 9 18.35 20.24 -15.42
N ASP A 10 17.87 19.34 -14.56
CA ASP A 10 16.53 19.42 -13.97
C ASP A 10 16.50 18.79 -12.58
N ILE A 11 15.66 19.32 -11.69
CA ILE A 11 15.45 18.80 -10.33
C ILE A 11 13.95 18.71 -10.09
N ARG A 12 13.48 17.52 -9.73
CA ARG A 12 12.08 17.26 -9.39
C ARG A 12 11.98 16.72 -7.98
N PHE A 13 11.31 17.47 -7.12
CA PHE A 13 10.94 16.99 -5.79
C PHE A 13 9.73 16.07 -5.86
N CYS A 14 9.76 15.00 -5.08
CA CYS A 14 8.63 14.10 -4.93
C CYS A 14 7.69 14.61 -3.85
N PHE A 15 6.39 14.39 -4.03
CA PHE A 15 5.34 14.78 -3.09
C PHE A 15 4.43 13.59 -2.80
N ASP A 16 3.78 13.61 -1.63
CA ASP A 16 2.75 12.61 -1.29
C ASP A 16 1.49 12.84 -2.14
N VAL A 17 1.37 12.04 -3.19
CA VAL A 17 0.24 12.04 -4.13
C VAL A 17 -0.83 11.01 -3.77
N HIS A 18 -0.67 10.19 -2.74
CA HIS A 18 -1.53 9.03 -2.49
C HIS A 18 -3.00 9.43 -2.29
N LYS A 19 -3.23 10.43 -1.43
CA LYS A 19 -4.58 10.97 -1.21
C LYS A 19 -5.15 11.62 -2.47
N LEU A 20 -4.31 12.33 -3.23
CA LEU A 20 -4.73 12.99 -4.47
C LEU A 20 -5.16 11.98 -5.54
N MET A 21 -4.41 10.88 -5.69
CA MET A 21 -4.74 9.77 -6.60
C MET A 21 -6.04 9.07 -6.19
N LYS A 22 -6.23 8.83 -4.88
CA LYS A 22 -7.49 8.28 -4.35
C LYS A 22 -8.69 9.18 -4.68
N LEU A 23 -8.56 10.49 -4.46
CA LEU A 23 -9.62 11.46 -4.78
C LEU A 23 -9.90 11.52 -6.28
N ASP A 24 -8.87 11.45 -7.14
CA ASP A 24 -9.08 11.41 -8.60
C ASP A 24 -9.81 10.13 -9.03
N LEU A 25 -9.50 8.98 -8.42
CA LEU A 25 -10.21 7.73 -8.67
C LEU A 25 -11.70 7.84 -8.26
N GLU A 26 -11.98 8.39 -7.09
CA GLU A 26 -13.36 8.61 -6.62
C GLU A 26 -14.12 9.61 -7.49
N ARG A 27 -13.48 10.70 -7.90
CA ARG A 27 -14.03 11.69 -8.84
C ARG A 27 -14.37 11.06 -10.19
N ARG A 28 -13.48 10.24 -10.76
CA ARG A 28 -13.75 9.50 -12.02
C ARG A 28 -14.91 8.51 -11.87
N LYS A 29 -15.05 7.87 -10.71
CA LYS A 29 -16.21 6.98 -10.43
C LYS A 29 -17.51 7.79 -10.41
N ALA A 30 -17.53 8.95 -9.74
CA ALA A 30 -18.69 9.84 -9.72
C ALA A 30 -19.05 10.34 -11.13
N MET A 31 -18.06 10.79 -11.90
CA MET A 31 -18.23 11.22 -13.29
C MET A 31 -18.84 10.12 -14.17
N LYS A 32 -18.34 8.88 -14.05
CA LYS A 32 -18.92 7.73 -14.76
C LYS A 32 -20.36 7.45 -14.35
N GLY A 33 -20.65 7.55 -13.05
CA GLY A 33 -22.01 7.43 -12.51
C GLY A 33 -22.94 8.48 -13.11
N ARG A 34 -22.55 9.76 -13.11
CA ARG A 34 -23.31 10.85 -13.71
C ARG A 34 -23.58 10.58 -15.19
N LEU A 35 -22.54 10.30 -15.98
CA LEU A 35 -22.69 10.04 -17.42
C LEU A 35 -23.67 8.89 -17.71
N TYR A 36 -23.59 7.81 -16.92
CA TYR A 36 -24.50 6.68 -17.03
C TYR A 36 -25.96 7.08 -16.76
N PHE A 37 -26.22 7.79 -15.66
CA PHE A 37 -27.58 8.18 -15.29
C PHE A 37 -28.16 9.28 -16.17
N THR A 38 -27.36 10.24 -16.63
CA THR A 38 -27.77 11.22 -17.66
C THR A 38 -28.19 10.52 -18.95
N THR A 39 -27.39 9.58 -19.45
CA THR A 39 -27.70 8.82 -20.68
C THR A 39 -28.97 7.99 -20.51
N LYS A 40 -29.17 7.39 -19.33
CA LYS A 40 -30.36 6.62 -19.02
C LYS A 40 -31.59 7.52 -18.88
N ALA A 41 -31.45 8.68 -18.25
CA ALA A 41 -32.53 9.66 -18.07
C ALA A 41 -33.04 10.20 -19.41
N GLN A 42 -32.16 10.40 -20.40
CA GLN A 42 -32.54 10.80 -21.75
C GLN A 42 -33.38 9.74 -22.49
N LYS A 43 -33.20 8.45 -22.19
CA LYS A 43 -33.87 7.33 -22.88
C LYS A 43 -35.14 6.88 -22.19
N GLU A 44 -35.10 6.75 -20.87
CA GLU A 44 -36.13 6.09 -20.06
C GLU A 44 -36.83 7.05 -19.08
N GLY A 45 -36.38 8.30 -19.00
CA GLY A 45 -36.83 9.28 -18.01
C GLY A 45 -36.04 9.20 -16.70
N LYS A 46 -36.35 10.11 -15.78
CA LYS A 46 -35.61 10.29 -14.52
C LYS A 46 -35.55 9.01 -13.69
N VAL A 47 -34.37 8.68 -13.19
CA VAL A 47 -34.12 7.49 -12.37
C VAL A 47 -33.89 7.91 -10.93
N MET A 48 -34.72 7.37 -10.04
CA MET A 48 -34.59 7.60 -8.59
C MET A 48 -33.77 6.47 -7.96
N ILE A 49 -32.78 6.84 -7.14
CA ILE A 49 -31.93 5.89 -6.41
C ILE A 49 -32.01 6.11 -4.90
N MET A 50 -31.74 5.05 -4.15
CA MET A 50 -31.51 5.11 -2.71
C MET A 50 -30.00 5.09 -2.44
N THR A 51 -29.50 6.05 -1.68
CA THR A 51 -28.06 6.23 -1.42
C THR A 51 -27.60 5.59 -0.11
N HIS A 52 -28.53 5.22 0.76
CA HIS A 52 -28.21 4.71 2.08
C HIS A 52 -27.60 3.29 2.00
N PRO A 53 -26.49 2.99 2.69
CA PRO A 53 -25.83 1.68 2.62
C PRO A 53 -26.75 0.51 2.99
N CYS A 54 -27.64 0.71 3.96
CA CYS A 54 -28.60 -0.32 4.36
C CYS A 54 -29.63 -0.62 3.25
N ALA A 55 -29.95 0.36 2.39
CA ALA A 55 -30.86 0.16 1.25
C ALA A 55 -30.23 -0.72 0.15
N GLN A 56 -28.90 -0.76 0.08
CA GLN A 56 -28.17 -1.57 -0.90
C GLN A 56 -27.98 -3.03 -0.46
N ILE A 57 -28.09 -3.31 0.84
CA ILE A 57 -27.92 -4.66 1.43
C ILE A 57 -29.27 -5.30 1.69
N PHE A 58 -30.17 -4.56 2.33
CA PHE A 58 -31.56 -4.94 2.55
C PHE A 58 -32.39 -4.09 1.59
N CYS A 59 -32.80 -4.65 0.45
CA CYS A 59 -33.76 -4.05 -0.46
C CYS A 59 -35.14 -3.91 0.23
N CYS A 60 -35.20 -3.09 1.26
CA CYS A 60 -36.33 -2.88 2.15
C CYS A 60 -37.02 -1.59 1.74
N ASP A 61 -38.10 -1.72 0.96
CA ASP A 61 -38.94 -0.58 0.57
C ASP A 61 -39.66 0.07 1.77
N ILE A 62 -39.76 -0.64 2.90
CA ILE A 62 -40.46 -0.19 4.12
C ILE A 62 -39.57 0.75 4.97
N CYS A 63 -38.27 0.78 4.71
CA CYS A 63 -37.29 1.43 5.56
C CYS A 63 -37.24 2.97 5.40
N GLY A 64 -38.12 3.57 4.59
CA GLY A 64 -38.32 5.02 4.53
C GLY A 64 -37.11 5.81 3.99
N PHE A 65 -36.17 5.17 3.31
CA PHE A 65 -34.99 5.86 2.78
C PHE A 65 -35.40 6.86 1.69
N GLU A 66 -34.82 8.06 1.77
CA GLU A 66 -35.04 9.11 0.79
C GLU A 66 -34.57 8.65 -0.60
N LYS A 67 -35.48 8.76 -1.57
CA LYS A 67 -35.19 8.51 -2.98
C LYS A 67 -34.77 9.83 -3.61
N VAL A 68 -33.56 9.87 -4.14
CA VAL A 68 -33.00 11.06 -4.78
C VAL A 68 -32.84 10.81 -6.28
N ASP A 69 -32.89 11.88 -7.07
CA ASP A 69 -32.60 11.82 -8.49
C ASP A 69 -31.13 11.41 -8.68
N ALA A 70 -30.90 10.34 -9.44
CA ALA A 70 -29.57 9.77 -9.61
C ALA A 70 -28.63 10.72 -10.36
N GLU A 71 -29.12 11.43 -11.37
CA GLU A 71 -28.33 12.39 -12.12
C GLU A 71 -27.90 13.56 -11.23
N GLN A 72 -28.84 14.11 -10.44
CA GLN A 72 -28.53 15.17 -9.49
C GLN A 72 -27.52 14.69 -8.43
N TYR A 73 -27.75 13.53 -7.81
CA TYR A 73 -26.86 12.98 -6.79
C TYR A 73 -25.42 12.79 -7.30
N TYR A 74 -25.24 12.18 -8.47
CA TYR A 74 -23.89 11.98 -9.02
C TYR A 74 -23.24 13.29 -9.50
N SER A 75 -24.04 14.29 -9.87
CA SER A 75 -23.53 15.63 -10.19
C SER A 75 -22.98 16.34 -8.96
N GLU A 76 -23.75 16.39 -7.87
CA GLU A 76 -23.30 16.96 -6.59
C GLU A 76 -22.10 16.19 -6.03
N LEU A 77 -22.08 14.86 -6.18
CA LEU A 77 -20.96 14.03 -5.75
C LEU A 77 -19.69 14.31 -6.56
N GLU A 78 -19.80 14.48 -7.88
CA GLU A 78 -18.66 14.85 -8.75
C GLU A 78 -18.11 16.23 -8.38
N GLU A 79 -18.98 17.22 -8.15
CA GLU A 79 -18.59 18.57 -7.74
C GLU A 79 -17.84 18.53 -6.40
N LYS A 80 -18.45 17.91 -5.38
CA LYS A 80 -17.83 17.76 -4.06
C LYS A 80 -16.45 17.09 -4.12
N ARG A 81 -16.32 16.01 -4.91
CA ARG A 81 -15.03 15.31 -5.07
C ARG A 81 -14.02 16.14 -5.86
N THR A 82 -14.48 16.97 -6.78
CA THR A 82 -13.63 17.91 -7.53
C THR A 82 -13.09 19.02 -6.62
N ASP A 83 -13.92 19.55 -5.72
CA ASP A 83 -13.50 20.54 -4.74
C ASP A 83 -12.49 19.96 -3.74
N GLU A 84 -12.77 18.77 -3.20
CA GLU A 84 -11.83 18.06 -2.32
C GLU A 84 -10.49 17.76 -3.04
N PHE A 85 -10.54 17.37 -4.31
CA PHE A 85 -9.35 17.16 -5.14
C PHE A 85 -8.55 18.46 -5.32
N ASN A 86 -9.21 19.58 -5.68
CA ASN A 86 -8.55 20.86 -5.88
C ASN A 86 -7.94 21.40 -4.57
N ALA A 87 -8.67 21.25 -3.46
CA ALA A 87 -8.17 21.61 -2.13
C ALA A 87 -6.91 20.78 -1.76
N GLU A 88 -6.91 19.48 -2.03
CA GLU A 88 -5.75 18.62 -1.78
C GLU A 88 -4.58 18.94 -2.73
N LYS A 89 -4.87 19.21 -4.01
CA LYS A 89 -3.88 19.63 -5.01
C LYS A 89 -3.14 20.90 -4.58
N ASN A 90 -3.85 21.88 -4.03
CA ASN A 90 -3.24 23.11 -3.52
C ASN A 90 -2.33 22.87 -2.31
N ARG A 91 -2.60 21.82 -1.52
CA ARG A 91 -1.81 21.46 -0.33
C ARG A 91 -0.62 20.56 -0.63
N ILE A 92 -0.49 20.06 -1.86
CA ILE A 92 0.52 19.04 -2.18
C ILE A 92 1.95 19.54 -2.04
N THR A 93 2.19 20.83 -2.32
CA THR A 93 3.50 21.47 -2.21
C THR A 93 4.05 21.45 -0.78
N MET A 94 3.18 21.37 0.23
CA MET A 94 3.54 21.25 1.64
C MET A 94 3.86 19.80 2.05
N LYS A 95 3.50 18.80 1.23
CA LYS A 95 3.70 17.37 1.52
C LYS A 95 4.90 16.81 0.76
N ARG A 96 6.04 17.47 0.89
CA ARG A 96 7.28 17.05 0.22
C ARG A 96 7.78 15.75 0.83
N LEU A 97 8.08 14.78 -0.03
CA LEU A 97 8.77 13.55 0.35
C LEU A 97 10.27 13.83 0.44
N GLY A 98 11.00 13.08 1.27
CA GLY A 98 12.46 13.16 1.36
C GLY A 98 13.20 12.60 0.14
N ILE A 99 12.58 12.63 -1.05
CA ILE A 99 13.04 12.04 -2.30
C ILE A 99 13.03 13.14 -3.38
N ALA A 100 14.08 13.17 -4.20
CA ALA A 100 14.16 14.04 -5.36
C ALA A 100 14.83 13.29 -6.52
N PHE A 101 14.34 13.54 -7.73
CA PHE A 101 14.99 13.12 -8.96
C PHE A 101 15.84 14.26 -9.49
N VAL A 102 17.09 13.97 -9.80
CA VAL A 102 18.05 14.93 -10.33
C VAL A 102 18.53 14.44 -11.67
N THR A 103 18.33 15.25 -12.71
CA THR A 103 18.80 14.97 -14.06
C THR A 103 20.11 15.70 -14.30
N PHE A 104 21.08 15.00 -14.86
CA PHE A 104 22.37 15.55 -15.25
C PHE A 104 22.47 15.57 -16.77
N ARG A 105 23.39 16.39 -17.29
CA ARG A 105 23.62 16.50 -18.72
C ARG A 105 24.11 15.17 -19.33
N ASP A 106 25.02 14.49 -18.66
CA ASP A 106 25.71 13.31 -19.17
C ASP A 106 25.68 12.15 -18.17
N GLU A 107 25.57 10.92 -18.67
CA GLU A 107 25.60 9.69 -17.86
C GLU A 107 26.91 9.54 -17.06
N ARG A 108 28.03 10.01 -17.63
CA ARG A 108 29.33 10.00 -16.96
C ARG A 108 29.31 10.79 -15.65
N MET A 109 28.54 11.89 -15.60
CA MET A 109 28.39 12.71 -14.40
C MET A 109 27.60 11.95 -13.33
N THR A 110 26.51 11.28 -13.71
CA THR A 110 25.75 10.43 -12.77
C THR A 110 26.60 9.29 -12.24
N ALA A 111 27.43 8.65 -13.06
CA ALA A 111 28.30 7.56 -12.65
C ALA A 111 29.34 7.99 -11.60
N VAL A 112 29.90 9.20 -11.73
CA VAL A 112 30.82 9.75 -10.73
C VAL A 112 30.13 9.91 -9.37
N ILE A 113 28.91 10.46 -9.36
CA ILE A 113 28.15 10.73 -8.13
C ILE A 113 27.70 9.42 -7.49
N VAL A 114 27.10 8.50 -8.25
CA VAL A 114 26.66 7.19 -7.74
C VAL A 114 27.85 6.39 -7.18
N LYS A 115 29.01 6.45 -7.84
CA LYS A 115 30.24 5.79 -7.38
C LYS A 115 30.81 6.41 -6.10
N ASP A 116 30.67 7.72 -5.91
CA ASP A 116 31.11 8.38 -4.69
C ASP A 116 30.23 7.98 -3.49
N TYR A 117 28.91 7.94 -3.70
CA TYR A 117 27.95 7.53 -2.70
C TYR A 117 27.94 6.03 -2.40
N SER A 118 28.29 5.16 -3.36
CA SER A 118 28.39 3.72 -3.09
C SER A 118 29.55 3.37 -2.15
N ARG A 119 30.62 4.17 -2.19
CA ARG A 119 31.82 4.02 -1.33
C ARG A 119 31.61 4.42 0.12
N VAL A 120 30.42 4.92 0.49
CA VAL A 120 30.08 5.27 1.87
C VAL A 120 30.10 4.06 2.80
N HIS A 121 29.81 2.87 2.26
CA HIS A 121 29.94 1.60 2.99
C HIS A 121 31.39 1.29 3.40
N CYS A 122 32.39 1.89 2.75
CA CYS A 122 33.81 1.74 3.06
C CYS A 122 34.34 2.82 4.04
N ARG A 123 33.47 3.43 4.86
CA ARG A 123 33.78 4.54 5.81
C ARG A 123 34.34 5.81 5.16
N ARG A 124 34.28 5.95 3.83
CA ARG A 124 34.64 7.20 3.14
C ARG A 124 33.42 8.09 3.02
N ARG A 125 33.54 9.36 3.43
CA ARG A 125 32.46 10.34 3.26
C ARG A 125 32.44 10.84 1.81
N PRO A 126 31.25 11.07 1.24
CA PRO A 126 31.14 11.63 -0.10
C PRO A 126 31.65 13.07 -0.11
N GLN A 127 31.90 13.62 -1.31
CA GLN A 127 32.31 15.01 -1.50
C GLN A 127 31.39 15.98 -0.74
N GLN A 128 32.00 16.92 -0.04
CA GLN A 128 31.26 17.87 0.81
C GLN A 128 31.13 19.22 0.11
N SER A 129 30.10 19.96 0.50
CA SER A 129 29.85 21.35 0.10
C SER A 129 29.67 22.21 1.33
N SER A 130 29.69 23.53 1.17
CA SER A 130 29.37 24.50 2.22
C SER A 130 28.07 24.19 2.99
N VAL A 131 27.08 23.58 2.33
CA VAL A 131 25.77 23.23 2.89
C VAL A 131 25.65 21.81 3.43
N THR A 132 26.73 21.02 3.40
CA THR A 132 26.70 19.58 3.79
C THR A 132 26.28 19.36 5.24
N THR A 133 26.63 20.26 6.16
CA THR A 133 26.24 20.17 7.59
C THR A 133 24.76 20.46 7.81
N VAL A 134 24.19 21.39 7.05
CA VAL A 134 22.77 21.77 7.10
C VAL A 134 21.88 20.69 6.50
N VAL A 135 22.30 20.16 5.35
CA VAL A 135 21.50 19.23 4.53
C VAL A 135 21.77 17.76 4.90
N GLN A 136 22.80 17.50 5.72
CA GLN A 136 23.27 16.17 6.12
C GLN A 136 23.52 15.25 4.92
N SER A 137 24.20 15.75 3.89
CA SER A 137 24.37 15.05 2.60
C SER A 137 25.07 13.69 2.69
N HIS A 138 25.75 13.40 3.81
CA HIS A 138 26.40 12.12 4.10
C HIS A 138 25.41 10.98 4.44
N LYS A 139 24.15 11.29 4.77
CA LYS A 139 23.10 10.29 5.06
C LYS A 139 22.25 9.93 3.84
N TRP A 140 22.52 10.56 2.70
CA TRP A 140 21.69 10.39 1.52
C TRP A 140 21.97 9.06 0.84
N GLY A 141 20.90 8.36 0.46
CA GLY A 141 20.97 7.24 -0.47
C GLY A 141 20.89 7.76 -1.90
N VAL A 142 21.84 7.37 -2.75
CA VAL A 142 21.86 7.75 -4.16
C VAL A 142 21.92 6.49 -5.00
N SER A 143 20.98 6.35 -5.92
CA SER A 143 20.89 5.24 -6.87
C SER A 143 20.40 5.77 -8.22
N TYR A 144 20.59 4.96 -9.27
CA TYR A 144 19.98 5.27 -10.57
C TYR A 144 18.47 5.20 -10.46
N ALA A 145 17.80 6.20 -11.05
CA ALA A 145 16.36 6.22 -11.12
C ALA A 145 15.87 5.19 -12.15
N PRO A 146 14.84 4.38 -11.83
CA PRO A 146 14.17 3.54 -12.81
C PRO A 146 13.40 4.40 -13.82
N ALA A 147 12.89 3.77 -14.89
CA ALA A 147 12.03 4.46 -15.84
C ALA A 147 10.74 5.00 -15.15
N PRO A 148 10.20 6.16 -15.56
CA PRO A 148 9.02 6.75 -14.92
C PRO A 148 7.78 5.85 -14.89
N SER A 149 7.65 4.93 -15.86
CA SER A 149 6.57 3.94 -15.94
C SER A 149 6.69 2.81 -14.91
N ASP A 150 7.91 2.55 -14.43
CA ASP A 150 8.20 1.46 -13.49
C ASP A 150 8.08 1.91 -12.03
N ILE A 151 7.90 3.23 -11.82
CA ILE A 151 7.73 3.82 -10.50
C ILE A 151 6.26 3.68 -10.08
N ILE A 152 6.04 3.00 -8.96
CA ILE A 152 4.71 2.93 -8.35
C ILE A 152 4.51 4.15 -7.45
N TRP A 153 4.03 5.25 -8.05
CA TRP A 153 3.86 6.55 -7.38
C TRP A 153 2.98 6.50 -6.13
N GLU A 154 1.99 5.59 -6.09
CA GLU A 154 1.13 5.37 -4.93
C GLU A 154 1.93 4.90 -3.71
N ASN A 155 2.92 4.03 -3.93
CA ASN A 155 3.75 3.42 -2.89
C ASN A 155 4.91 4.32 -2.46
N LEU A 156 5.28 5.32 -3.27
CA LEU A 156 6.35 6.26 -2.95
C LEU A 156 6.08 7.05 -1.66
N SER A 157 4.80 7.31 -1.37
CA SER A 157 4.33 7.96 -0.13
C SER A 157 4.36 7.04 1.10
N VAL A 158 4.32 5.72 0.89
CA VAL A 158 4.24 4.69 1.93
C VAL A 158 5.65 4.33 2.41
N CYS A 159 6.50 5.35 2.54
CA CYS A 159 7.87 5.17 3.00
C CYS A 159 7.94 5.43 4.53
N GLY A 160 8.57 4.52 5.28
CA GLY A 160 8.92 4.74 6.70
C GLY A 160 8.09 3.96 7.75
N SER A 161 7.87 4.58 8.91
CA SER A 161 7.40 3.90 10.14
C SER A 161 6.03 3.21 10.01
N ARG A 162 5.09 3.78 9.25
CA ARG A 162 3.77 3.17 9.03
C ARG A 162 3.84 1.90 8.18
N TRP A 163 4.76 1.85 7.23
CA TRP A 163 5.06 0.64 6.47
C TRP A 163 5.66 -0.43 7.39
N TRP A 164 6.68 -0.06 8.18
CA TRP A 164 7.31 -0.98 9.12
C TRP A 164 6.31 -1.53 10.14
N LEU A 165 5.43 -0.69 10.68
CA LEU A 165 4.36 -1.12 11.60
C LEU A 165 3.41 -2.13 10.94
N ARG A 166 3.00 -1.90 9.69
CA ARG A 166 2.16 -2.86 8.95
C ARG A 166 2.89 -4.17 8.71
N CYS A 167 4.17 -4.11 8.31
CA CYS A 167 5.01 -5.28 8.13
C CYS A 167 5.14 -6.07 9.44
N VAL A 168 5.42 -5.39 10.55
CA VAL A 168 5.51 -6.01 11.88
C VAL A 168 4.16 -6.60 12.32
N LEU A 169 3.05 -5.89 12.13
CA LEU A 169 1.72 -6.41 12.47
C LEU A 169 1.38 -7.68 11.68
N LEU A 170 1.70 -7.73 10.38
CA LEU A 170 1.50 -8.92 9.55
C LEU A 170 2.40 -10.07 10.01
N ASN A 171 3.67 -9.80 10.32
CA ASN A 171 4.58 -10.81 10.86
C ASN A 171 4.16 -11.29 12.26
N ILE A 172 3.61 -10.42 13.12
CA ILE A 172 3.05 -10.80 14.42
C ILE A 172 1.79 -11.65 14.23
N LEU A 173 0.88 -11.25 13.32
CA LEU A 173 -0.31 -12.05 13.03
C LEU A 173 0.07 -13.43 12.49
N LEU A 174 1.07 -13.49 11.61
CA LEU A 174 1.65 -14.74 11.13
C LEU A 174 2.23 -15.56 12.29
N PHE A 175 3.04 -14.94 13.15
CA PHE A 175 3.60 -15.61 14.30
C PHE A 175 2.52 -16.17 15.22
N LEU A 176 1.46 -15.39 15.53
CA LEU A 176 0.33 -15.85 16.31
C LEU A 176 -0.40 -17.00 15.62
N LEU A 177 -0.65 -16.90 14.32
CA LEU A 177 -1.27 -17.96 13.55
C LEU A 177 -0.43 -19.24 13.63
N LEU A 178 0.87 -19.17 13.34
CA LEU A 178 1.77 -20.33 13.43
C LEU A 178 1.86 -20.86 14.86
N PHE A 179 1.92 -20.00 15.86
CA PHE A 179 1.98 -20.38 17.27
C PHE A 179 0.71 -21.12 17.69
N PHE A 180 -0.47 -20.54 17.47
CA PHE A 180 -1.76 -21.16 17.82
C PHE A 180 -2.08 -22.40 16.99
N PHE A 181 -1.40 -22.60 15.87
CA PHE A 181 -1.65 -23.71 14.96
C PHE A 181 -0.65 -24.86 15.14
N THR A 182 0.59 -24.55 15.49
CA THR A 182 1.59 -25.53 15.91
C THR A 182 1.36 -26.02 17.34
N THR A 183 0.81 -25.18 18.22
CA THR A 183 0.55 -25.55 19.63
C THR A 183 -0.43 -26.73 19.77
N PRO A 184 -1.58 -26.80 19.10
CA PRO A 184 -2.45 -27.99 19.10
C PRO A 184 -1.78 -29.23 18.51
N ALA A 185 -1.01 -29.08 17.42
CA ALA A 185 -0.30 -30.19 16.80
C ALA A 185 0.80 -30.77 17.70
N ILE A 186 1.58 -29.90 18.37
CA ILE A 186 2.62 -30.30 19.33
C ILE A 186 2.00 -30.88 20.60
N ILE A 187 0.94 -30.27 21.14
CA ILE A 187 0.24 -30.77 22.32
C ILE A 187 -0.38 -32.14 22.05
N VAL A 188 -1.05 -32.35 20.91
CA VAL A 188 -1.61 -33.66 20.56
C VAL A 188 -0.51 -34.72 20.38
N ASN A 189 0.60 -34.38 19.71
CA ASN A 189 1.71 -35.32 19.48
C ASN A 189 2.50 -35.64 20.76
N THR A 190 2.61 -34.68 21.69
CA THR A 190 3.23 -34.90 23.00
C THR A 190 2.30 -35.60 23.99
N MET A 191 0.98 -35.36 23.92
CA MET A 191 -0.04 -36.10 24.66
C MET A 191 -0.09 -37.58 24.30
N ASP A 192 0.23 -37.95 23.05
CA ASP A 192 0.32 -39.36 22.65
C ASP A 192 1.57 -40.05 23.22
N LYS A 193 2.66 -39.27 23.39
CA LYS A 193 3.96 -39.75 23.89
C LYS A 193 4.04 -39.85 25.42
N PHE A 194 3.30 -39.00 26.13
CA PHE A 194 3.19 -39.05 27.59
C PHE A 194 1.82 -39.59 27.98
N ASN A 195 1.74 -40.91 28.16
CA ASN A 195 0.55 -41.62 28.64
C ASN A 195 0.28 -41.31 30.13
N VAL A 196 -0.01 -40.04 30.46
CA VAL A 196 -0.23 -39.57 31.83
C VAL A 196 -1.55 -38.81 31.91
N THR A 197 -2.58 -39.59 32.18
CA THR A 197 -3.84 -39.30 32.91
C THR A 197 -4.89 -38.36 32.31
N ARG A 198 -6.11 -38.92 32.22
CA ARG A 198 -7.41 -38.30 31.94
C ARG A 198 -7.68 -37.12 32.90
N PRO A 199 -8.30 -36.01 32.44
CA PRO A 199 -9.67 -36.02 31.92
C PRO A 199 -9.84 -35.12 30.69
N VAL A 200 -9.50 -35.63 29.50
CA VAL A 200 -9.96 -35.02 28.24
C VAL A 200 -10.28 -36.10 27.21
N GLU A 201 -10.99 -37.14 27.63
CA GLU A 201 -11.48 -38.16 26.70
C GLU A 201 -12.58 -37.65 25.77
N SER A 202 -13.16 -36.48 26.06
CA SER A 202 -14.12 -35.82 25.17
C SER A 202 -13.49 -35.07 24.00
N LEU A 203 -12.19 -34.74 24.03
CA LEU A 203 -11.48 -34.10 22.91
C LEU A 203 -10.63 -35.06 22.08
N ARG A 204 -10.41 -36.30 22.55
CA ARG A 204 -9.74 -37.37 21.80
C ARG A 204 -10.73 -38.09 20.86
N SER A 205 -11.48 -37.31 20.07
CA SER A 205 -12.19 -37.88 18.94
C SER A 205 -11.15 -38.34 17.91
N PRO A 206 -11.23 -39.57 17.37
CA PRO A 206 -10.34 -40.03 16.31
C PRO A 206 -10.38 -39.11 15.09
N VAL A 207 -11.48 -38.38 14.90
CA VAL A 207 -11.61 -37.33 13.89
C VAL A 207 -10.65 -36.17 14.17
N ILE A 208 -10.51 -35.75 15.42
CA ILE A 208 -9.63 -34.62 15.77
C ILE A 208 -8.16 -35.02 15.66
N THR A 209 -7.76 -36.20 16.14
CA THR A 209 -6.33 -36.59 16.12
C THR A 209 -5.80 -36.96 14.73
N GLN A 210 -6.64 -37.48 13.83
CA GLN A 210 -6.23 -37.87 12.48
C GLN A 210 -6.45 -36.78 11.42
N PHE A 211 -7.53 -35.99 11.54
CA PHE A 211 -7.85 -34.98 10.52
C PHE A 211 -7.25 -33.62 10.82
N LEU A 212 -7.07 -33.26 12.10
CA LEU A 212 -6.52 -31.95 12.45
C LEU A 212 -5.11 -31.75 11.85
N PRO A 213 -4.13 -32.68 11.98
CA PRO A 213 -2.80 -32.49 11.36
C PRO A 213 -2.86 -32.27 9.84
N THR A 214 -3.74 -33.00 9.15
CA THR A 214 -3.91 -32.90 7.69
C THR A 214 -4.59 -31.60 7.30
N LEU A 215 -5.65 -31.20 8.01
CA LEU A 215 -6.33 -29.92 7.82
C LEU A 215 -5.38 -28.75 8.12
N LEU A 216 -4.53 -28.90 9.13
CA LEU A 216 -3.53 -27.92 9.50
C LEU A 216 -2.52 -27.73 8.34
N LEU A 217 -1.96 -28.83 7.82
CA LEU A 217 -1.06 -28.77 6.66
C LEU A 217 -1.73 -28.13 5.42
N TRP A 218 -3.00 -28.44 5.19
CA TRP A 218 -3.78 -27.85 4.09
C TRP A 218 -3.95 -26.34 4.24
N MET A 219 -4.37 -25.91 5.43
CA MET A 219 -4.54 -24.49 5.74
C MET A 219 -3.21 -23.73 5.69
N PHE A 220 -2.10 -24.31 6.17
CA PHE A 220 -0.77 -23.70 6.03
C PHE A 220 -0.34 -23.61 4.56
N SER A 221 -0.57 -24.65 3.76
CA SER A 221 -0.25 -24.64 2.33
C SER A 221 -1.07 -23.62 1.54
N VAL A 222 -2.32 -23.35 1.94
CA VAL A 222 -3.14 -22.29 1.35
C VAL A 222 -2.68 -20.92 1.82
N LEU A 223 -2.36 -20.76 3.12
CA LEU A 223 -1.98 -19.48 3.71
C LEU A 223 -0.59 -19.00 3.29
N LEU A 224 0.38 -19.90 3.09
CA LEU A 224 1.77 -19.56 2.78
C LEU A 224 1.92 -18.74 1.48
N PRO A 225 1.26 -19.09 0.36
CA PRO A 225 1.19 -18.24 -0.83
C PRO A 225 0.63 -16.85 -0.55
N PHE A 226 -0.41 -16.71 0.29
CA PHE A 226 -0.92 -15.39 0.68
C PHE A 226 0.09 -14.62 1.49
N ILE A 227 0.78 -15.26 2.44
CA ILE A 227 1.81 -14.61 3.26
C ILE A 227 2.97 -14.13 2.38
N VAL A 228 3.46 -14.96 1.46
CA VAL A 228 4.55 -14.63 0.54
C VAL A 228 4.12 -13.55 -0.46
N TYR A 229 2.91 -13.67 -1.00
CA TYR A 229 2.35 -12.68 -1.92
C TYR A 229 2.15 -11.34 -1.22
N TYR A 230 1.56 -11.34 -0.02
CA TYR A 230 1.38 -10.13 0.75
C TYR A 230 2.72 -9.60 1.26
N SER A 231 3.69 -10.43 1.65
CA SER A 231 5.02 -9.92 2.01
C SER A 231 5.71 -9.25 0.84
N ALA A 232 5.64 -9.81 -0.37
CA ALA A 232 6.21 -9.22 -1.59
C ALA A 232 5.44 -7.97 -2.06
N PHE A 233 4.10 -7.99 -2.00
CA PHE A 233 3.24 -6.85 -2.34
C PHE A 233 3.40 -5.71 -1.32
N PHE A 234 3.46 -6.05 -0.03
CA PHE A 234 3.69 -5.09 1.04
C PHE A 234 5.13 -4.66 1.15
N GLU A 235 6.12 -5.39 0.62
CA GLU A 235 7.49 -4.91 0.48
C GLU A 235 7.52 -3.54 -0.23
N SER A 236 6.45 -3.20 -0.98
CA SER A 236 6.16 -1.86 -1.48
C SER A 236 7.39 -1.25 -2.14
N HIS A 237 8.11 -2.09 -2.90
CA HIS A 237 9.18 -1.63 -3.75
C HIS A 237 8.60 -0.50 -4.60
N TRP A 238 9.17 0.69 -4.50
CA TRP A 238 8.78 1.82 -5.33
C TRP A 238 9.09 1.55 -6.81
N THR A 239 9.83 0.47 -7.10
CA THR A 239 10.18 -0.06 -8.42
C THR A 239 9.42 -1.37 -8.70
N ARG A 240 8.78 -1.46 -9.87
CA ARG A 240 8.04 -2.64 -10.33
C ARG A 240 8.93 -3.88 -10.53
N TYR A 241 10.22 -3.67 -10.74
CA TYR A 241 11.25 -4.70 -10.81
C TYR A 241 12.30 -4.39 -9.74
N SER A 242 12.35 -5.19 -8.68
CA SER A 242 13.55 -5.25 -7.83
C SER A 242 14.47 -6.33 -8.38
N PRO A 243 15.78 -6.06 -8.52
CA PRO A 243 16.76 -7.12 -8.75
C PRO A 243 16.90 -8.05 -7.54
#